data_AF-C4GA73-F1
#
_entry.id   AF-C4GA73-F1
#
_cell.length_a   1.000
_cell.length_b   1.000
_cell.length_c   1.000
_cell.angle_alpha   90.00
_cell.angle_beta   90.00
_cell.angle_gamma   90.00
#
_symmetry.space_group_name_H-M   'P 1'
#
loop_
_entity.id
_entity.type
_entity.pdbx_description
1 polymer ?
#
loop_
_entity_poly.entity_id
_entity_poly.type
_entity_poly.pdbx_seq_one_letter_code
_entity_poly.pdbx_strand_id
1 'polypeptide(L)'
;MKYCKKCDIKILDELEYCPLCRSALCPIKELDPLDAARIRLLKEDEKRLDAREEELRGKREEFEAACGQRDREIQAIRENAADHRVGTKEARKQIKQSRNRFRQQIREGRLTTKGQLRLAEHKLERRRERREGGLLAYPNVVIRQKKYAIVLRALVFAALLVSSLSLLIDHYFNHAFSWSLTVLESLLFMAWMLYLFYKDLGYMRRIFGGVFGGLVCFFFIDLQYGLFQWSFSYSYPIAVLLIELSLLILMLVNRRNWESYLIVQILMLPLGFLSMVFYWLGLAEEELLSEIALLFPILVFLGTLLLGGRRALAELRRRFHI
;
A
#
# COMPACT_ATOMS: atom_id res chain seq x y z
N MET A 1 -5.03 17.32 -20.82
CA MET A 1 -4.95 17.01 -19.37
C MET A 1 -6.35 16.88 -18.81
N LYS A 2 -6.68 15.71 -18.28
CA LYS A 2 -8.00 15.40 -17.72
C LYS A 2 -7.85 14.91 -16.26
N TYR A 3 -8.88 15.09 -15.44
CA TYR A 3 -8.84 14.79 -14.01
C TYR A 3 -9.85 13.72 -13.62
N CYS A 4 -9.44 12.78 -12.78
CA CYS A 4 -10.36 11.81 -12.23
C CYS A 4 -10.86 12.26 -10.85
N LYS A 5 -12.14 12.67 -10.74
CA LYS A 5 -12.76 13.03 -9.45
C LYS A 5 -12.81 11.87 -8.45
N LYS A 6 -12.94 10.63 -8.94
CA LYS A 6 -13.10 9.44 -8.10
C LYS A 6 -11.78 8.93 -7.52
N CYS A 7 -10.70 9.05 -8.29
CA CYS A 7 -9.37 8.58 -7.91
C CYS A 7 -8.42 9.72 -7.47
N ASP A 8 -8.85 10.98 -7.56
CA ASP A 8 -8.09 12.19 -7.20
C ASP A 8 -6.71 12.29 -7.88
N ILE A 9 -6.65 11.87 -9.15
CA ILE A 9 -5.40 11.81 -9.94
C ILE A 9 -5.53 12.55 -11.27
N LYS A 10 -4.41 13.13 -11.69
CA LYS A 10 -4.25 13.82 -12.97
C LYS A 10 -3.74 12.85 -14.02
N ILE A 11 -4.39 12.83 -15.19
CA ILE A 11 -3.99 12.00 -16.32
C ILE A 11 -3.43 12.91 -17.41
N LEU A 12 -2.17 12.64 -17.76
CA LEU A 12 -1.42 13.40 -18.75
C LEU A 12 -1.81 13.02 -20.18
N ASP A 13 -2.21 11.77 -20.39
CA ASP A 13 -2.64 11.23 -21.67
C ASP A 13 -4.04 11.71 -22.11
N GLU A 14 -4.37 11.47 -23.39
CA GLU A 14 -5.66 11.82 -23.99
C GLU A 14 -6.80 10.85 -23.64
N LEU A 15 -6.57 9.88 -22.74
CA LEU A 15 -7.54 8.89 -22.29
C LEU A 15 -8.88 9.55 -21.86
N GLU A 16 -10.01 8.92 -22.18
CA GLU A 16 -11.34 9.42 -21.74
C GLU A 16 -11.74 8.87 -20.36
N TYR A 17 -11.14 7.76 -19.95
CA TYR A 17 -11.45 7.04 -18.73
C TYR A 17 -10.22 6.86 -17.84
N CYS A 18 -10.42 6.88 -16.52
CA CYS A 18 -9.36 6.63 -15.57
C CYS A 18 -8.87 5.16 -15.62
N PRO A 19 -7.57 4.87 -15.75
CA PRO A 19 -7.05 3.50 -15.76
C PRO A 19 -7.21 2.79 -14.40
N LEU A 20 -7.35 3.53 -13.30
CA LEU A 20 -7.53 2.97 -11.95
C LEU A 20 -9.00 2.62 -11.65
N CYS A 21 -9.91 3.55 -11.90
CA CYS A 21 -11.33 3.40 -11.49
C CYS A 21 -12.33 3.39 -12.65
N ARG A 22 -11.87 3.49 -13.90
CA ARG A 22 -12.69 3.53 -15.14
C ARG A 22 -13.78 4.59 -15.19
N SER A 23 -13.80 5.53 -14.25
CA SER A 23 -14.69 6.68 -14.29
C SER A 23 -14.28 7.64 -15.40
N ALA A 24 -15.27 8.26 -16.04
CA ALA A 24 -15.05 9.33 -17.01
C ALA A 24 -14.21 10.44 -16.38
N LEU A 25 -13.22 10.91 -17.13
CA LEU A 25 -12.36 12.00 -16.67
C LEU A 25 -13.01 13.34 -16.96
N CYS A 26 -13.03 14.21 -15.97
CA CYS A 26 -13.55 15.56 -16.14
C CYS A 26 -12.49 16.43 -16.83
N PRO A 27 -12.88 17.24 -17.83
CA PRO A 27 -12.03 18.32 -18.30
C PRO A 27 -11.82 19.33 -17.16
N ILE A 28 -10.63 19.94 -17.11
CA ILE A 28 -10.21 20.86 -16.02
C ILE A 28 -11.18 22.05 -15.85
N LYS A 29 -12.00 22.36 -16.87
CA LYS A 29 -13.02 23.42 -16.81
C LYS A 29 -14.21 23.09 -15.90
N GLU A 30 -14.46 21.82 -15.57
CA GLU A 30 -15.60 21.35 -14.75
C GLU A 30 -15.21 20.98 -13.30
N LEU A 31 -14.07 21.49 -12.83
CA LEU A 31 -13.58 21.27 -11.46
C LEU A 31 -14.21 22.27 -10.47
N ASP A 32 -14.35 21.83 -9.22
CA ASP A 32 -14.75 22.68 -8.10
C ASP A 32 -13.79 23.90 -8.00
N PRO A 33 -14.29 25.14 -7.79
CA PRO A 33 -13.45 26.34 -7.66
C PRO A 33 -12.26 26.17 -6.69
N LEU A 34 -12.39 25.37 -5.62
CA LEU A 34 -11.29 25.09 -4.69
C LEU A 34 -10.14 24.31 -5.34
N ASP A 35 -10.46 23.30 -6.16
CA ASP A 35 -9.47 22.48 -6.86
C ASP A 35 -8.81 23.25 -8.01
N ALA A 36 -9.57 24.12 -8.69
CA ALA A 36 -9.04 25.03 -9.70
C ALA A 36 -8.01 26.01 -9.12
N ALA A 37 -8.26 26.56 -7.92
CA ALA A 37 -7.32 27.43 -7.20
C ALA A 37 -6.04 26.68 -6.82
N ARG A 38 -6.16 25.44 -6.32
CA ARG A 38 -5.02 24.57 -5.99
C ARG A 38 -4.12 24.32 -7.21
N ILE A 39 -4.71 24.05 -8.37
CA ILE A 39 -3.96 23.82 -9.62
C ILE A 39 -3.21 25.08 -10.06
N ARG A 40 -3.79 26.28 -9.88
CA ARG A 40 -3.12 27.55 -10.20
C ARG A 40 -1.88 27.77 -9.35
N LEU A 41 -2.00 27.55 -8.03
CA LEU A 41 -0.87 27.65 -7.10
C LEU A 41 0.27 26.68 -7.48
N LEU A 42 -0.07 25.45 -7.87
CA LEU A 42 0.93 24.46 -8.30
C LEU A 42 1.66 24.84 -9.60
N LYS A 43 1.00 25.57 -10.50
CA LYS A 43 1.62 26.12 -11.72
C LYS A 43 2.49 27.33 -11.41
N GLU A 44 2.10 28.16 -10.45
CA GLU A 44 2.91 29.30 -10.01
C GLU A 44 4.19 28.84 -9.32
N ASP A 45 4.11 27.81 -8.46
CA ASP A 45 5.29 27.24 -7.81
C ASP A 45 6.23 26.54 -8.79
N GLU A 46 5.72 25.97 -9.90
CA GLU A 46 6.55 25.45 -11.00
C GLU A 46 7.44 26.53 -11.59
N LYS A 47 6.82 27.65 -11.98
CA LYS A 47 7.54 28.80 -12.54
C LYS A 47 8.58 29.34 -11.58
N ARG A 48 8.29 29.33 -10.27
CA ARG A 48 9.24 29.75 -9.23
C ARG A 48 10.44 28.81 -9.12
N LEU A 49 10.24 27.50 -9.28
CA LEU A 49 11.32 26.52 -9.27
C LEU A 49 12.19 26.65 -10.52
N ASP A 50 11.58 26.82 -11.68
CA ASP A 50 12.29 26.97 -12.95
C ASP A 50 13.13 28.27 -12.96
N ALA A 51 12.54 29.39 -12.53
CA ALA A 51 13.28 30.65 -12.38
C ALA A 51 14.46 30.53 -11.41
N ARG A 52 14.31 29.72 -10.35
CA ARG A 52 15.38 29.50 -9.37
C ARG A 52 16.50 28.61 -9.91
N GLU A 53 16.17 27.66 -10.78
CA GLU A 53 17.15 26.83 -11.49
C GLU A 53 17.98 27.69 -12.45
N GLU A 54 17.34 28.57 -13.23
CA GLU A 54 18.03 29.53 -14.11
C GLU A 54 18.98 30.46 -13.34
N GLU A 55 18.55 30.98 -12.19
CA GLU A 55 19.40 31.81 -11.32
C GLU A 55 20.65 31.05 -10.83
N LEU A 56 20.49 29.78 -10.45
CA LEU A 56 21.61 28.95 -10.00
C LEU A 56 22.58 28.64 -11.14
N ARG A 57 22.04 28.40 -12.35
CA ARG A 57 22.84 28.18 -13.55
C ARG A 57 23.69 29.41 -13.89
N GLY A 58 23.11 30.61 -13.85
CA GLY A 58 23.85 31.86 -14.06
C GLY A 58 24.98 32.04 -13.05
N LYS A 59 24.71 31.82 -11.75
CA LYS A 59 25.73 31.90 -10.69
C LYS A 59 26.86 30.87 -10.86
N ARG A 60 26.54 29.69 -11.40
CA ARG A 60 27.53 28.66 -11.71
C ARG A 60 28.45 29.11 -12.85
N GLU A 61 27.87 29.64 -13.92
CA GLU A 61 28.62 30.18 -15.07
C GLU A 61 29.54 31.34 -14.65
N GLU A 62 29.05 32.27 -13.81
CA GLU A 62 29.86 33.36 -13.23
C GLU A 62 31.05 32.82 -12.41
N PHE A 63 30.81 31.80 -11.57
CA PHE A 63 31.87 31.18 -10.77
C PHE A 63 32.92 30.46 -11.63
N GLU A 64 32.49 29.75 -12.67
CA GLU A 64 33.38 29.06 -13.61
C GLU A 64 34.19 30.06 -14.43
N ALA A 65 33.59 31.17 -14.89
CA ALA A 65 34.28 32.26 -15.57
C ALA A 65 35.36 32.90 -14.70
N ALA A 66 35.04 33.21 -13.43
CA ALA A 66 35.99 33.79 -12.48
C ALA A 66 37.15 32.84 -12.14
N CYS A 67 36.88 31.53 -12.00
CA CYS A 67 37.93 30.52 -11.86
C CYS A 67 38.84 30.49 -13.10
N GLY A 68 38.25 30.48 -14.30
CA GLY A 68 38.99 30.45 -15.55
C GLY A 68 39.83 31.70 -15.79
N GLN A 69 39.38 32.88 -15.37
CA GLN A 69 40.17 34.11 -15.44
C GLN A 69 41.38 34.06 -14.51
N ARG A 70 41.19 33.65 -13.25
CA ARG A 70 42.27 33.47 -12.28
C ARG A 70 43.31 32.46 -12.78
N ASP A 71 42.87 31.34 -13.34
CA ASP A 71 43.78 30.28 -13.77
C ASP A 71 44.59 30.71 -15.00
N ARG A 72 43.99 31.48 -15.92
CA ARG A 72 44.71 32.16 -17.02
C ARG A 72 45.75 33.16 -16.51
N GLU A 73 45.42 33.99 -15.51
CA GLU A 73 46.40 34.90 -14.89
C GLU A 73 47.58 34.13 -14.26
N ILE A 74 47.29 33.07 -13.50
CA ILE A 74 48.33 32.26 -12.85
C ILE A 74 49.22 31.56 -13.89
N GLN A 75 48.62 31.07 -14.98
CA GLN A 75 49.36 30.40 -16.05
C GLN A 75 50.28 31.38 -16.78
N ALA A 76 49.81 32.58 -17.14
CA ALA A 76 50.65 33.62 -17.72
C ALA A 76 51.83 34.00 -16.81
N ILE A 77 51.62 34.07 -15.48
CA ILE A 77 52.71 34.32 -14.52
C ILE A 77 53.72 33.17 -14.50
N ARG A 78 53.26 31.91 -14.60
CA ARG A 78 54.13 30.72 -14.65
C ARG A 78 54.96 30.68 -15.93
N GLU A 79 54.36 31.01 -17.07
CA GLU A 79 55.04 31.09 -18.37
C GLU A 79 56.12 32.18 -18.34
N ASN A 80 55.80 33.38 -17.85
CA ASN A 80 56.79 34.46 -17.68
C ASN A 80 57.95 34.10 -16.74
N ALA A 81 57.72 33.23 -15.74
CA ALA A 81 58.76 32.73 -14.86
C ALA A 81 59.63 31.64 -15.51
N ALA A 82 59.04 30.80 -16.37
CA ALA A 82 59.75 29.78 -17.14
C ALA A 82 60.67 30.42 -18.19
N ASP A 83 60.24 31.51 -18.82
CA ASP A 83 61.02 32.31 -19.77
C ASP A 83 62.08 33.20 -19.09
N HIS A 84 62.33 33.04 -17.79
CA HIS A 84 63.23 33.86 -16.97
C HIS A 84 62.97 35.38 -16.99
N ARG A 85 61.81 35.84 -17.51
CA ARG A 85 61.42 37.26 -17.54
C ARG A 85 61.08 37.81 -16.16
N VAL A 86 60.65 36.94 -15.24
CA VAL A 86 60.31 37.28 -13.86
C VAL A 86 61.02 36.33 -12.90
N GLY A 87 61.66 36.86 -11.86
CA GLY A 87 62.32 36.05 -10.84
C GLY A 87 61.33 35.12 -10.13
N THR A 88 61.75 33.89 -9.83
CA THR A 88 60.89 32.84 -9.24
C THR A 88 60.20 33.26 -7.93
N LYS A 89 60.87 34.08 -7.12
CA LYS A 89 60.29 34.66 -5.89
C LYS A 89 59.18 35.67 -6.19
N GLU A 90 59.35 36.49 -7.22
CA GLU A 90 58.38 37.51 -7.60
C GLU A 90 57.14 36.88 -8.24
N ALA A 91 57.32 35.86 -9.09
CA ALA A 91 56.23 35.08 -9.64
C ALA A 91 55.36 34.43 -8.54
N ARG A 92 55.98 33.88 -7.48
CA ARG A 92 55.24 33.33 -6.32
C ARG A 92 54.43 34.40 -5.59
N LYS A 93 54.95 35.62 -5.46
CA LYS A 93 54.28 36.75 -4.83
C LYS A 93 53.05 37.19 -5.63
N GLN A 94 53.18 37.30 -6.95
CA GLN A 94 52.09 37.64 -7.86
C GLN A 94 50.98 36.57 -7.87
N ILE A 95 51.34 35.28 -7.90
CA ILE A 95 50.36 34.19 -7.78
C ILE A 95 49.60 34.26 -6.45
N LYS A 96 50.30 34.56 -5.34
CA LYS A 96 49.67 34.72 -4.03
C LYS A 96 48.69 35.90 -4.02
N GLN A 97 49.03 37.02 -4.66
CA GLN A 97 48.15 38.18 -4.80
C GLN A 97 46.90 37.85 -5.64
N SER A 98 47.05 37.20 -6.79
CA SER A 98 45.90 36.78 -7.62
C SER A 98 44.95 35.85 -6.84
N ARG A 99 45.49 34.85 -6.12
CA ARG A 99 44.70 33.98 -5.23
C ARG A 99 44.00 34.74 -4.11
N ASN A 100 44.63 35.75 -3.53
CA ASN A 100 44.04 36.57 -2.47
C ASN A 100 42.90 37.46 -3.01
N ARG A 101 43.05 38.05 -4.20
CA ARG A 101 41.96 38.81 -4.86
C ARG A 101 40.72 37.94 -5.09
N PHE A 102 40.92 36.72 -5.61
CA PHE A 102 39.82 35.77 -5.80
C PHE A 102 39.14 35.39 -4.47
N ARG A 103 39.92 35.14 -3.41
CA ARG A 103 39.39 34.87 -2.06
C ARG A 103 38.62 36.07 -1.49
N GLN A 104 39.06 37.29 -1.79
CA GLN A 104 38.40 38.51 -1.36
C GLN A 104 37.04 38.67 -2.05
N GLN A 105 36.93 38.39 -3.35
CA GLN A 105 35.66 38.38 -4.08
C GLN A 105 34.64 37.39 -3.48
N ILE A 106 35.11 36.22 -3.00
CA ILE A 106 34.26 35.25 -2.29
C ILE A 106 33.82 35.80 -0.92
N ARG A 107 34.74 36.42 -0.15
CA ARG A 107 34.40 36.99 1.17
C ARG A 107 33.40 38.14 1.08
N GLU A 108 33.52 38.96 0.05
CA GLU A 108 32.61 40.09 -0.21
C GLU A 108 31.25 39.62 -0.75
N GLY A 109 31.05 38.31 -0.94
CA GLY A 109 29.79 37.73 -1.41
C GLY A 109 29.52 37.96 -2.90
N ARG A 110 30.48 38.51 -3.66
CA ARG A 110 30.35 38.71 -5.12
C ARG A 110 30.34 37.41 -5.89
N LEU A 111 30.95 36.35 -5.36
CA LEU A 111 30.98 35.03 -5.97
C LEU A 111 30.46 33.98 -4.98
N THR A 112 29.51 33.17 -5.42
CA THR A 112 29.06 32.01 -4.65
C THR A 112 30.06 30.87 -4.78
N THR A 113 30.34 30.18 -3.68
CA THR A 113 31.30 29.06 -3.72
C THR A 113 30.67 27.82 -4.36
N LYS A 114 31.50 26.97 -5.00
CA LYS A 114 31.07 25.68 -5.55
C LYS A 114 30.35 24.78 -4.52
N GLY A 115 30.70 24.89 -3.23
CA GLY A 115 30.01 24.18 -2.15
C GLY A 115 28.61 24.71 -1.89
N GLN A 116 28.45 26.04 -1.85
CA GLN A 116 27.15 26.69 -1.67
C GLN A 116 26.22 26.46 -2.87
N LEU A 117 26.76 26.51 -4.10
CA LEU A 117 26.00 26.19 -5.32
C LEU A 117 25.47 24.76 -5.28
N ARG A 118 26.32 23.76 -5.02
CA ARG A 118 25.90 22.36 -4.87
C ARG A 118 24.83 22.16 -3.79
N LEU A 119 24.97 22.85 -2.65
CA LEU A 119 23.96 22.78 -1.59
C LEU A 119 22.62 23.39 -2.03
N ALA A 120 22.66 24.47 -2.82
CA ALA A 120 21.47 25.12 -3.34
C ALA A 120 20.78 24.29 -4.43
N GLU A 121 21.54 23.71 -5.35
CA GLU A 121 21.06 22.75 -6.36
C GLU A 121 20.39 21.54 -5.69
N HIS A 122 21.07 20.89 -4.74
CA HIS A 122 20.49 19.77 -4.00
C HIS A 122 19.23 20.14 -3.20
N LYS A 123 19.13 21.38 -2.68
CA LYS A 123 17.91 21.88 -2.03
C LYS A 123 16.77 22.08 -3.03
N LEU A 124 17.08 22.51 -4.26
CA LEU A 124 16.13 22.70 -5.34
C LEU A 124 15.62 21.34 -5.85
N GLU A 125 16.51 20.37 -6.08
CA GLU A 125 16.17 19.00 -6.44
C GLU A 125 15.25 18.36 -5.39
N ARG A 126 15.60 18.42 -4.10
CA ARG A 126 14.73 17.93 -3.02
C ARG A 126 13.37 18.65 -2.91
N ARG A 127 13.24 19.87 -3.46
CA ARG A 127 11.94 20.55 -3.55
C ARG A 127 11.16 20.05 -4.77
N ARG A 128 11.82 19.82 -5.92
CA ARG A 128 11.21 19.17 -7.09
C ARG A 128 10.74 17.75 -6.78
N GLU A 129 11.58 16.92 -6.15
CA GLU A 129 11.20 15.56 -5.75
C GLU A 129 10.00 15.55 -4.79
N ARG A 130 9.95 16.48 -3.82
CA ARG A 130 8.77 16.64 -2.94
C ARG A 130 7.52 17.09 -3.69
N ARG A 131 7.67 17.86 -4.76
CA ARG A 131 6.58 18.26 -5.65
C ARG A 131 6.13 17.09 -6.52
N GLU A 132 7.05 16.38 -7.18
CA GLU A 132 6.76 15.23 -8.04
C GLU A 132 6.19 14.06 -7.24
N GLY A 133 6.80 13.74 -6.09
CA GLY A 133 6.25 12.82 -5.09
C GLY A 133 4.99 13.34 -4.40
N GLY A 134 4.71 14.64 -4.50
CA GLY A 134 3.48 15.30 -4.05
C GLY A 134 2.34 15.29 -5.09
N LEU A 135 2.69 15.32 -6.38
CA LEU A 135 1.78 15.12 -7.52
C LEU A 135 1.51 13.63 -7.78
N LEU A 136 2.42 12.76 -7.34
CA LEU A 136 2.25 11.32 -7.14
C LEU A 136 1.95 10.99 -5.66
N ALA A 137 1.47 11.96 -4.87
CA ALA A 137 1.16 11.71 -3.46
C ALA A 137 0.14 10.59 -3.38
N TYR A 138 0.62 9.45 -2.90
CA TYR A 138 -0.18 8.35 -2.40
C TYR A 138 -1.42 8.90 -1.70
N PRO A 139 -2.63 8.43 -2.05
CA PRO A 139 -3.87 8.95 -1.49
C PRO A 139 -3.71 9.05 0.03
N ASN A 140 -4.04 10.21 0.59
CA ASN A 140 -3.62 10.60 1.93
C ASN A 140 -4.29 9.69 2.99
N VAL A 141 -3.69 8.52 3.25
CA VAL A 141 -4.23 7.46 4.09
C VAL A 141 -4.39 7.90 5.54
N VAL A 142 -3.65 8.92 5.97
CA VAL A 142 -3.65 9.44 7.34
C VAL A 142 -4.99 10.07 7.72
N ILE A 143 -5.65 10.77 6.79
CA ILE A 143 -6.97 11.37 7.03
C ILE A 143 -8.05 10.27 7.11
N ARG A 144 -7.93 9.24 6.25
CA ARG A 144 -8.82 8.07 6.26
C ARG A 144 -8.67 7.28 7.56
N GLN A 145 -7.44 6.97 7.97
CA GLN A 145 -7.14 6.23 9.20
C GLN A 145 -7.69 6.91 10.46
N LYS A 146 -7.60 8.24 10.57
CA LYS A 146 -8.18 8.98 11.71
C LYS A 146 -9.70 8.87 11.78
N LYS A 147 -10.40 8.97 10.64
CA LYS A 147 -11.86 8.79 10.58
C LYS A 147 -12.26 7.36 10.95
N TYR A 148 -11.54 6.35 10.46
CA TYR A 148 -11.79 4.95 10.82
C TYR A 148 -11.50 4.64 12.29
N ALA A 149 -10.46 5.23 12.88
CA ALA A 149 -10.17 5.06 14.30
C ALA A 149 -11.30 5.58 15.20
N ILE A 150 -11.95 6.69 14.81
CA ILE A 150 -13.12 7.22 15.52
C ILE A 150 -14.30 6.26 15.39
N VAL A 151 -14.59 5.77 14.18
CA VAL A 151 -15.67 4.80 13.94
C VAL A 151 -15.45 3.50 14.71
N LEU A 152 -14.23 2.96 14.69
CA LEU A 152 -13.88 1.74 15.40
C LEU A 152 -14.04 1.91 16.92
N ARG A 153 -13.58 3.04 17.48
CA ARG A 153 -13.77 3.35 18.91
C ARG A 153 -15.25 3.47 19.28
N ALA A 154 -16.05 4.11 18.42
CA ALA A 154 -17.50 4.23 18.63
C ALA A 154 -18.19 2.85 18.58
N LEU A 155 -17.81 1.99 17.64
CA LEU A 155 -18.33 0.62 17.54
C LEU A 155 -17.95 -0.24 18.74
N VAL A 156 -16.69 -0.18 19.20
CA VAL A 156 -16.26 -0.90 20.40
C VAL A 156 -16.98 -0.39 21.65
N PHE A 157 -17.18 0.93 21.75
CA PHE A 157 -17.96 1.51 22.85
C PHE A 157 -19.43 1.04 22.83
N ALA A 158 -20.07 1.04 21.65
CA ALA A 158 -21.42 0.51 21.48
C ALA A 158 -21.49 -0.99 21.83
N ALA A 159 -20.50 -1.78 21.42
CA ALA A 159 -20.39 -3.19 21.78
C ALA A 159 -20.32 -3.38 23.30
N LEU A 160 -19.49 -2.59 24.00
CA LEU A 160 -19.39 -2.64 25.46
C LEU A 160 -20.71 -2.28 26.15
N LEU A 161 -21.43 -1.26 25.64
CA LEU A 161 -22.75 -0.90 26.17
C LEU A 161 -23.76 -2.03 25.98
N VAL A 162 -23.82 -2.63 24.79
CA VAL A 162 -24.73 -3.75 24.48
C VAL A 162 -24.40 -4.96 25.34
N SER A 163 -23.12 -5.34 25.49
CA SER A 163 -22.71 -6.44 26.36
C SER A 163 -23.06 -6.17 27.82
N SER A 164 -22.81 -4.96 28.32
CA SER A 164 -23.12 -4.57 29.70
C SER A 164 -24.64 -4.61 29.97
N LEU A 165 -25.44 -4.08 29.05
CA LEU A 165 -26.90 -4.15 29.13
C LEU A 165 -27.40 -5.60 29.10
N SER A 166 -26.82 -6.43 28.22
CA SER A 166 -27.18 -7.84 28.11
C SER A 166 -26.87 -8.62 29.39
N LEU A 167 -25.73 -8.36 30.04
CA LEU A 167 -25.37 -8.95 31.33
C LEU A 167 -26.32 -8.50 32.45
N LEU A 168 -26.74 -7.24 32.42
CA LEU A 168 -27.69 -6.70 33.41
C LEU A 168 -29.06 -7.36 33.26
N ILE A 169 -29.55 -7.53 32.02
CA ILE A 169 -30.80 -8.24 31.76
C ILE A 169 -30.71 -9.70 32.23
N ASP A 170 -29.60 -10.38 31.92
CA ASP A 170 -29.35 -11.77 32.32
C ASP A 170 -29.29 -11.95 33.85
N HIS A 171 -28.78 -10.94 34.58
CA HIS A 171 -28.76 -10.96 36.04
C HIS A 171 -30.16 -10.82 36.66
N TYR A 172 -31.04 -9.99 36.06
CA TYR A 172 -32.38 -9.72 36.60
C TYR A 172 -33.44 -10.74 36.15
N PHE A 173 -33.30 -11.30 34.94
CA PHE A 173 -34.22 -12.28 34.40
C PHE A 173 -33.57 -13.66 34.45
N ASN A 174 -34.00 -14.49 35.41
CA ASN A 174 -33.57 -15.88 35.55
C ASN A 174 -33.92 -16.68 34.27
N HIS A 175 -32.95 -16.80 33.36
CA HIS A 175 -33.05 -17.66 32.20
C HIS A 175 -32.08 -18.83 32.33
N ALA A 176 -32.56 -20.02 31.96
CA ALA A 176 -31.77 -21.25 31.92
C ALA A 176 -30.62 -21.23 30.89
N PHE A 177 -30.51 -20.17 30.09
CA PHE A 177 -29.54 -20.01 29.01
C PHE A 177 -28.88 -18.63 29.08
N SER A 178 -27.55 -18.58 29.07
CA SER A 178 -26.75 -17.34 29.17
C SER A 178 -26.66 -16.60 27.83
N TRP A 179 -27.75 -15.97 27.39
CA TRP A 179 -27.80 -15.17 26.14
C TRP A 179 -26.77 -14.04 26.10
N SER A 180 -26.38 -13.53 27.27
CA SER A 180 -25.35 -12.51 27.44
C SER A 180 -23.98 -12.94 26.88
N LEU A 181 -23.66 -14.23 26.98
CA LEU A 181 -22.40 -14.79 26.49
C LEU A 181 -22.35 -14.85 24.97
N THR A 182 -23.46 -15.26 24.34
CA THR A 182 -23.60 -15.28 22.88
C THR A 182 -23.53 -13.88 22.28
N VAL A 183 -24.13 -12.88 22.95
CA VAL A 183 -24.02 -11.47 22.57
C VAL A 183 -22.56 -11.01 22.64
N LEU A 184 -21.86 -11.31 23.73
CA LEU A 184 -20.44 -10.95 23.88
C LEU A 184 -19.58 -11.58 22.78
N GLU A 185 -19.79 -12.87 22.50
CA GLU A 185 -19.06 -13.60 21.47
C GLU A 185 -19.28 -13.04 20.07
N SER A 186 -20.54 -12.75 19.70
CA SER A 186 -20.86 -12.16 18.40
C SER A 186 -20.20 -10.79 18.20
N LEU A 187 -20.10 -9.99 19.27
CA LEU A 187 -19.40 -8.70 19.26
C LEU A 187 -17.88 -8.85 19.17
N LEU A 188 -17.30 -9.86 19.82
CA LEU A 188 -15.89 -10.20 19.67
C LEU A 188 -15.57 -10.63 18.23
N PHE A 189 -16.43 -11.44 17.61
CA PHE A 189 -16.30 -11.80 16.20
C PHE A 189 -16.41 -10.57 15.28
N MET A 190 -17.35 -9.67 15.55
CA MET A 190 -17.46 -8.40 14.80
C MET A 190 -16.17 -7.57 14.91
N ALA A 191 -15.59 -7.45 16.11
CA ALA A 191 -14.33 -6.74 16.33
C ALA A 191 -13.16 -7.43 15.60
N TRP A 192 -13.10 -8.76 15.62
CA TRP A 192 -12.13 -9.56 14.86
C TRP A 192 -12.24 -9.32 13.35
N MET A 193 -13.46 -9.35 12.80
CA MET A 193 -13.71 -9.07 11.39
C MET A 193 -13.30 -7.65 11.02
N LEU A 194 -13.63 -6.64 11.83
CA LEU A 194 -13.18 -5.27 11.63
C LEU A 194 -11.64 -5.16 11.65
N TYR A 195 -10.97 -5.87 12.55
CA TYR A 195 -9.50 -5.93 12.58
C TYR A 195 -8.91 -6.53 11.30
N LEU A 196 -9.47 -7.63 10.80
CA LEU A 196 -9.03 -8.27 9.56
C LEU A 196 -9.20 -7.36 8.33
N PHE A 197 -10.29 -6.60 8.27
CA PHE A 197 -10.54 -5.63 7.19
C PHE A 197 -9.71 -4.36 7.32
N TYR A 198 -9.47 -3.88 8.54
CA TYR A 198 -8.71 -2.67 8.80
C TYR A 198 -7.22 -2.86 8.52
N LYS A 199 -6.64 -3.99 8.90
CA LYS A 199 -5.23 -4.27 8.68
C LYS A 199 -4.99 -4.58 7.20
N ASP A 200 -3.85 -4.12 6.67
CA ASP A 200 -3.37 -4.44 5.31
C ASP A 200 -2.89 -5.90 5.24
N LEU A 201 -3.81 -6.82 5.49
CA LEU A 201 -3.66 -8.25 5.31
C LEU A 201 -4.07 -8.59 3.87
N GLY A 202 -3.31 -9.47 3.22
CA GLY A 202 -3.71 -10.00 1.91
C GLY A 202 -5.10 -10.64 1.97
N TYR A 203 -5.86 -10.56 0.87
CA TYR A 203 -7.25 -11.02 0.79
C TYR A 203 -7.43 -12.48 1.26
N MET A 204 -6.43 -13.35 1.02
CA MET A 204 -6.45 -14.73 1.52
C MET A 204 -6.54 -14.82 3.04
N ARG A 205 -5.76 -14.01 3.77
CA ARG A 205 -5.79 -14.00 5.24
C ARG A 205 -7.13 -13.49 5.77
N ARG A 206 -7.81 -12.60 5.03
CA ARG A 206 -9.15 -12.11 5.39
C ARG A 206 -10.20 -13.20 5.21
N ILE A 207 -10.16 -13.93 4.10
CA ILE A 207 -11.09 -15.05 3.83
C ILE A 207 -10.88 -16.15 4.87
N PHE A 208 -9.65 -16.67 5.00
CA PHE A 208 -9.36 -17.75 5.95
C PHE A 208 -9.58 -17.31 7.40
N GLY A 209 -9.13 -16.12 7.78
CA GLY A 209 -9.32 -15.61 9.14
C GLY A 209 -10.78 -15.35 9.49
N GLY A 210 -11.60 -14.93 8.52
CA GLY A 210 -13.04 -14.72 8.72
C GLY A 210 -13.81 -16.02 8.83
N VAL A 211 -13.56 -16.98 7.93
CA VAL A 211 -14.24 -18.28 7.95
C VAL A 211 -13.80 -19.12 9.15
N PHE A 212 -12.49 -19.22 9.43
CA PHE A 212 -11.99 -19.94 10.59
C PHE A 212 -12.44 -19.30 11.91
N GLY A 213 -12.39 -17.97 11.99
CA GLY A 213 -12.92 -17.25 13.16
C GLY A 213 -14.41 -17.51 13.36
N GLY A 214 -15.19 -17.52 12.28
CA GLY A 214 -16.62 -17.82 12.33
C GLY A 214 -16.90 -19.26 12.78
N LEU A 215 -16.11 -20.23 12.32
CA LEU A 215 -16.22 -21.63 12.77
C LEU A 215 -15.93 -21.79 14.25
N VAL A 216 -14.88 -21.14 14.75
CA VAL A 216 -14.56 -21.14 16.18
C VAL A 216 -15.72 -20.54 16.97
N CYS A 217 -16.30 -19.42 16.50
CA CYS A 217 -17.45 -18.80 17.16
C CYS A 217 -18.68 -19.72 17.16
N PHE A 218 -19.03 -20.34 16.02
CA PHE A 218 -20.16 -21.26 15.98
C PHE A 218 -19.96 -22.50 16.86
N PHE A 219 -18.73 -22.98 16.99
CA PHE A 219 -18.40 -24.08 17.89
C PHE A 219 -18.61 -23.69 19.36
N PHE A 220 -18.14 -22.51 19.78
CA PHE A 220 -18.36 -22.02 21.14
C PHE A 220 -19.83 -21.72 21.44
N ILE A 221 -20.59 -21.23 20.47
CA ILE A 221 -22.05 -21.13 20.57
C ILE A 221 -22.63 -22.52 20.80
N ASP A 222 -22.28 -23.51 19.98
CA ASP A 222 -22.78 -24.88 20.13
C ASP A 222 -22.45 -25.47 21.52
N LEU A 223 -21.24 -25.21 22.05
CA LEU A 223 -20.87 -25.57 23.42
C LEU A 223 -21.77 -24.93 24.49
N GLN A 224 -22.16 -23.66 24.32
CA GLN A 224 -22.99 -22.93 25.29
C GLN A 224 -24.38 -23.54 25.44
N TYR A 225 -24.91 -24.12 24.37
CA TYR A 225 -26.28 -24.63 24.35
C TYR A 225 -26.38 -26.13 24.66
N GLY A 226 -25.25 -26.84 24.81
CA GLY A 226 -25.25 -28.27 25.16
C GLY A 226 -24.73 -29.19 24.05
N LEU A 227 -23.97 -28.65 23.09
CA LEU A 227 -23.26 -29.40 22.05
C LEU A 227 -24.23 -30.24 21.21
N PHE A 228 -25.26 -29.57 20.68
CA PHE A 228 -26.30 -30.16 19.84
C PHE A 228 -25.82 -30.55 18.44
N GLN A 229 -24.51 -30.51 18.19
CA GLN A 229 -23.86 -30.96 16.94
C GLN A 229 -24.16 -30.08 15.73
N TRP A 230 -24.72 -28.88 15.92
CA TRP A 230 -25.06 -27.98 14.81
C TRP A 230 -23.82 -27.43 14.13
N SER A 231 -22.74 -27.22 14.90
CA SER A 231 -21.48 -26.70 14.38
C SER A 231 -20.83 -27.65 13.37
N PHE A 232 -20.84 -28.95 13.66
CA PHE A 232 -20.28 -29.98 12.79
C PHE A 232 -21.24 -30.40 11.67
N SER A 233 -22.55 -30.46 11.95
CA SER A 233 -23.56 -30.87 10.97
C SER A 233 -23.80 -29.81 9.89
N TYR A 234 -23.74 -28.53 10.23
CA TYR A 234 -24.10 -27.44 9.31
C TYR A 234 -22.96 -26.44 9.10
N SER A 235 -22.45 -25.84 10.17
CA SER A 235 -21.53 -24.69 10.06
C SER A 235 -20.21 -25.06 9.38
N TYR A 236 -19.63 -26.21 9.71
CA TYR A 236 -18.38 -26.68 9.12
C TYR A 236 -18.50 -27.00 7.61
N PRO A 237 -19.43 -27.86 7.16
CA PRO A 237 -19.64 -28.10 5.73
C PRO A 237 -19.92 -26.83 4.93
N ILE A 238 -20.76 -25.92 5.46
CA ILE A 238 -21.08 -24.64 4.81
C ILE A 238 -19.83 -23.77 4.67
N ALA A 239 -18.98 -23.71 5.70
CA ALA A 239 -17.73 -22.96 5.65
C ALA A 239 -16.77 -23.47 4.58
N VAL A 240 -16.64 -24.80 4.42
CA VAL A 240 -15.86 -25.42 3.34
C VAL A 240 -16.38 -24.97 1.98
N LEU A 241 -17.70 -25.04 1.76
CA LEU A 241 -18.34 -24.63 0.51
C LEU A 241 -18.19 -23.13 0.22
N LEU A 242 -18.26 -22.28 1.24
CA LEU A 242 -18.06 -20.83 1.08
C LEU A 242 -16.62 -20.49 0.69
N ILE A 243 -15.62 -21.18 1.26
CA ILE A 243 -14.22 -21.01 0.85
C ILE A 243 -14.05 -21.45 -0.60
N GLU A 244 -14.59 -22.61 -0.99
CA GLU A 244 -14.51 -23.09 -2.38
C GLU A 244 -15.16 -22.12 -3.37
N LEU A 245 -16.36 -21.64 -3.07
CA LEU A 245 -17.04 -20.65 -3.91
C LEU A 245 -16.21 -19.37 -4.04
N SER A 246 -15.61 -18.91 -2.94
CA SER A 246 -14.74 -17.74 -2.94
C SER A 246 -13.48 -17.96 -3.79
N LEU A 247 -12.88 -19.16 -3.72
CA LEU A 247 -11.72 -19.53 -4.54
C LEU A 247 -12.06 -19.59 -6.02
N LEU A 248 -13.21 -20.16 -6.39
CA LEU A 248 -13.69 -20.15 -7.77
C LEU A 248 -13.86 -18.73 -8.31
N ILE A 249 -14.49 -17.84 -7.53
CA ILE A 249 -14.64 -16.43 -7.90
C ILE A 249 -13.26 -15.77 -8.07
N LEU A 250 -12.32 -16.03 -7.16
CA LEU A 250 -10.97 -15.50 -7.24
C LEU A 250 -10.21 -16.01 -8.46
N MET A 251 -10.34 -17.29 -8.81
CA MET A 251 -9.74 -17.86 -10.02
C MET A 251 -10.34 -17.26 -11.29
N LEU A 252 -11.65 -16.98 -11.28
CA LEU A 252 -12.34 -16.35 -12.42
C LEU A 252 -11.90 -14.90 -12.62
N VAL A 253 -11.84 -14.12 -11.52
CA VAL A 253 -11.40 -12.72 -11.54
C VAL A 253 -9.91 -12.62 -11.87
N ASN A 254 -9.08 -13.47 -11.24
CA ASN A 254 -7.64 -13.52 -11.41
C ASN A 254 -7.21 -14.63 -12.38
N ARG A 255 -7.93 -14.74 -13.51
CA ARG A 255 -7.71 -15.72 -14.60
C ARG A 255 -6.30 -15.76 -15.18
N ARG A 256 -5.47 -14.75 -14.95
CA ARG A 256 -4.06 -14.74 -15.40
C ARG A 256 -3.14 -15.53 -14.48
N ASN A 257 -3.36 -15.45 -13.17
CA ASN A 257 -2.50 -16.04 -12.14
C ASN A 257 -3.27 -17.09 -11.31
N TRP A 258 -4.18 -17.82 -11.96
CA TRP A 258 -5.04 -18.81 -11.30
C TRP A 258 -4.22 -19.97 -10.68
N GLU A 259 -3.03 -20.23 -11.22
CA GLU A 259 -2.04 -21.20 -10.70
C GLU A 259 -1.69 -21.02 -9.23
N SER A 260 -1.75 -19.77 -8.72
CA SER A 260 -1.43 -19.46 -7.32
C SER A 260 -2.43 -20.07 -6.33
N TYR A 261 -3.63 -20.43 -6.79
CA TYR A 261 -4.69 -20.97 -5.94
C TYR A 261 -4.71 -22.51 -5.90
N LEU A 262 -3.95 -23.20 -6.76
CA LEU A 262 -3.91 -24.68 -6.77
C LEU A 262 -3.48 -25.25 -5.42
N ILE A 263 -2.52 -24.63 -4.74
CA ILE A 263 -2.08 -25.08 -3.41
C ILE A 263 -3.20 -25.01 -2.38
N VAL A 264 -4.08 -24.02 -2.51
CA VAL A 264 -5.20 -23.83 -1.61
C VAL A 264 -6.32 -24.82 -1.92
N GLN A 265 -6.57 -25.12 -3.20
CA GLN A 265 -7.49 -26.21 -3.57
C GLN A 265 -7.03 -27.57 -3.02
N ILE A 266 -5.73 -27.86 -3.08
CA ILE A 266 -5.18 -29.10 -2.50
C ILE A 266 -5.39 -29.12 -0.97
N LEU A 267 -5.21 -27.98 -0.31
CA LEU A 267 -5.50 -27.86 1.13
C LEU A 267 -6.99 -28.08 1.43
N MET A 268 -7.90 -27.66 0.56
CA MET A 268 -9.33 -27.85 0.77
C MET A 268 -9.78 -29.31 0.67
N LEU A 269 -9.05 -30.18 -0.04
CA LEU A 269 -9.38 -31.62 -0.13
C LEU A 269 -9.43 -32.32 1.24
N PRO A 270 -8.38 -32.29 2.09
CA PRO A 270 -8.45 -32.88 3.43
C PRO A 270 -9.42 -32.14 4.34
N LEU A 271 -9.66 -30.83 4.17
CA LEU A 271 -10.70 -30.13 4.94
C LEU A 271 -12.12 -30.60 4.55
N GLY A 272 -12.40 -30.81 3.26
CA GLY A 272 -13.67 -31.40 2.81
C GLY A 272 -13.84 -32.84 3.31
N PHE A 273 -12.76 -33.62 3.33
CA PHE A 273 -12.76 -34.97 3.90
C PHE A 273 -13.05 -34.99 5.40
N LEU A 274 -12.60 -33.96 6.14
CA LEU A 274 -12.88 -33.85 7.57
C LEU A 274 -14.38 -33.75 7.86
N SER A 275 -15.18 -33.16 6.97
CA SER A 275 -16.65 -33.17 7.07
C SER A 275 -17.20 -34.60 7.14
N MET A 276 -16.69 -35.49 6.29
CA MET A 276 -17.09 -36.90 6.28
C MET A 276 -16.64 -37.64 7.54
N VAL A 277 -15.44 -37.31 8.03
CA VAL A 277 -14.93 -37.88 9.29
C VAL A 277 -15.84 -37.49 10.47
N PHE A 278 -16.34 -36.26 10.52
CA PHE A 278 -17.29 -35.85 11.57
C PHE A 278 -18.59 -36.67 11.54
N TYR A 279 -19.11 -36.95 10.34
CA TYR A 279 -20.25 -37.84 10.18
C TYR A 279 -19.97 -39.26 10.69
N TRP A 280 -18.85 -39.87 10.31
CA TRP A 280 -18.48 -41.21 10.78
C TRP A 280 -18.25 -41.32 12.28
N LEU A 281 -17.78 -40.23 12.92
CA LEU A 281 -17.60 -40.16 14.36
C LEU A 281 -18.92 -39.93 15.13
N GLY A 282 -20.05 -39.78 14.42
CA GLY A 282 -21.34 -39.44 15.03
C GLY A 282 -21.39 -38.02 15.60
N LEU A 283 -20.50 -37.14 15.13
CA LEU A 283 -20.48 -35.72 15.48
C LEU A 283 -21.35 -34.87 14.54
N ALA A 284 -21.70 -35.40 13.37
CA ALA A 284 -22.60 -34.77 12.42
C ALA A 284 -23.78 -35.70 12.10
N GLU A 285 -25.00 -35.17 12.10
CA GLU A 285 -26.22 -35.94 11.85
C GLU A 285 -26.55 -36.02 10.35
N GLU A 286 -26.24 -34.95 9.61
CA GLU A 286 -26.61 -34.79 8.20
C GLU A 286 -25.53 -35.34 7.24
N GLU A 287 -25.86 -36.46 6.58
CA GLU A 287 -24.99 -37.14 5.61
C GLU A 287 -24.80 -36.30 4.34
N LEU A 288 -25.91 -35.81 3.76
CA LEU A 288 -25.91 -35.17 2.45
C LEU A 288 -25.03 -33.91 2.39
N LEU A 289 -25.05 -33.09 3.44
CA LEU A 289 -24.26 -31.86 3.46
C LEU A 289 -22.75 -32.16 3.58
N SER A 290 -22.40 -33.18 4.36
CA SER A 290 -21.02 -33.66 4.53
C SER A 290 -20.46 -34.25 3.23
N GLU A 291 -21.28 -35.01 2.49
CA GLU A 291 -20.92 -35.52 1.17
C GLU A 291 -20.68 -34.40 0.16
N ILE A 292 -21.57 -33.40 0.10
CA ILE A 292 -21.42 -32.25 -0.81
C ILE A 292 -20.14 -31.49 -0.48
N ALA A 293 -19.83 -31.27 0.80
CA ALA A 293 -18.61 -30.58 1.23
C ALA A 293 -17.33 -31.36 0.90
N LEU A 294 -17.40 -32.69 0.70
CA LEU A 294 -16.29 -33.51 0.20
C LEU A 294 -16.21 -33.48 -1.33
N LEU A 295 -17.33 -33.73 -2.01
CA LEU A 295 -17.39 -33.87 -3.46
C LEU A 295 -17.07 -32.56 -4.18
N PHE A 296 -17.54 -31.43 -3.66
CA PHE A 296 -17.40 -30.14 -4.33
C PHE A 296 -15.93 -29.69 -4.49
N PRO A 297 -15.07 -29.67 -3.43
CA PRO A 297 -13.63 -29.44 -3.58
C PRO A 297 -12.95 -30.40 -4.57
N ILE A 298 -13.32 -31.68 -4.56
CA ILE A 298 -12.77 -32.70 -5.47
C ILE A 298 -13.08 -32.35 -6.92
N LEU A 299 -14.35 -32.06 -7.22
CA LEU A 299 -14.79 -31.69 -8.56
C LEU A 299 -14.13 -30.39 -9.04
N VAL A 300 -14.04 -29.40 -8.16
CA VAL A 300 -13.40 -28.11 -8.46
C VAL A 300 -11.91 -28.29 -8.73
N PHE A 301 -11.20 -29.10 -7.94
CA PHE A 301 -9.79 -29.41 -8.16
C PHE A 301 -9.55 -30.23 -9.45
N LEU A 302 -10.37 -31.25 -9.72
CA LEU A 302 -10.31 -32.00 -10.98
C LEU A 302 -10.59 -31.10 -12.18
N GLY A 303 -11.59 -30.21 -12.06
CA GLY A 303 -11.93 -29.23 -13.08
C GLY A 303 -10.77 -28.26 -13.35
N THR A 304 -10.08 -27.78 -12.32
CA THR A 304 -8.91 -26.91 -12.52
C THR A 304 -7.71 -27.63 -13.12
N LEU A 305 -7.49 -28.91 -12.80
CA LEU A 305 -6.47 -29.73 -13.46
C LEU A 305 -6.80 -29.96 -14.94
N LEU A 306 -8.05 -30.32 -15.26
CA LEU A 306 -8.48 -30.64 -16.61
C LEU A 306 -8.46 -29.40 -17.52
N LEU A 307 -8.94 -28.26 -17.03
CA LEU A 307 -8.90 -26.98 -17.76
C LEU A 307 -7.49 -26.37 -17.80
N GLY A 308 -6.69 -26.60 -16.76
CA GLY A 308 -5.35 -26.04 -16.62
C GLY A 308 -4.24 -26.78 -17.39
N GLY A 309 -4.46 -28.06 -17.69
CA GLY A 309 -3.58 -28.89 -18.51
C GLY A 309 -2.11 -28.86 -18.08
N ARG A 310 -1.21 -28.62 -19.05
CA ARG A 310 0.26 -28.63 -18.83
C ARG A 310 0.74 -27.59 -17.80
N ARG A 311 0.04 -26.45 -17.69
CA ARG A 311 0.42 -25.39 -16.74
C ARG A 311 0.14 -25.82 -15.29
N ALA A 312 -1.01 -26.46 -15.05
CA ALA A 312 -1.36 -26.99 -13.74
C ALA A 312 -0.34 -28.02 -13.25
N LEU A 313 0.01 -28.96 -14.14
CA LEU A 313 0.98 -30.02 -13.86
C LEU A 313 2.39 -29.48 -13.63
N ALA A 314 2.82 -28.47 -14.40
CA ALA A 314 4.11 -27.82 -14.18
C ALA A 314 4.18 -27.11 -12.81
N GLU A 315 3.08 -26.48 -12.38
CA GLU A 315 3.00 -25.82 -11.08
C GLU A 315 3.01 -26.82 -9.92
N LEU A 316 2.29 -27.94 -10.06
CA LEU A 316 2.35 -29.07 -9.12
C LEU A 316 3.76 -29.64 -9.02
N ARG A 317 4.39 -29.96 -10.16
CA ARG A 317 5.78 -30.44 -10.22
C ARG A 317 6.73 -29.47 -9.53
N ARG A 318 6.58 -28.16 -9.79
CA ARG A 318 7.43 -27.12 -9.19
C ARG A 318 7.32 -27.07 -7.66
N ARG A 319 6.12 -27.26 -7.10
CA ARG A 319 5.86 -27.12 -5.65
C ARG A 319 6.08 -28.39 -4.85
N PHE A 320 5.71 -29.53 -5.41
CA PHE A 320 5.87 -30.83 -4.75
C PHE A 320 7.19 -31.52 -5.12
N HIS A 321 7.97 -30.95 -6.04
CA HIS A 321 9.25 -31.50 -6.51
C HIS A 321 9.13 -32.95 -7.03
N ILE A 322 8.04 -33.26 -7.74
CA ILE A 322 7.69 -34.59 -8.28
C ILE A 322 8.10 -34.75 -9.75
#